data_AF-A0A527DFN0-F1
#
_entry.id   AF-A0A527DFN0-F1
#
_cell.length_a   1.000
_cell.length_b   1.000
_cell.length_c   1.000
_cell.angle_alpha   90.00
_cell.angle_beta   90.00
_cell.angle_gamma   90.00
#
_symmetry.space_group_name_H-M   'P 1'
#
loop_
_entity.id
_entity.type
_entity.pdbx_description
1 polymer ?
#
loop_
_entity_poly.entity_id
_entity_poly.type
_entity_poly.pdbx_seq_one_letter_code
_entity_poly.pdbx_strand_id
1 'polypeptide(L)'
;MLYVEIAIVVVLICVNGLLSMSELAIVSSRPARLKAMIDRGIHGAGRALELGSNPGKFLSSVQIGITLVGVLSGAFSGATLGERLAQFLASTGIRETVA
;
A
#
# COMPACT_ATOMS: atom_id res chain seq x y z
N MET A 1 12.09 16.39 -13.37
CA MET A 1 11.52 15.05 -13.63
C MET A 1 11.84 14.09 -12.49
N LEU A 2 13.11 13.82 -12.18
CA LEU A 2 13.50 12.92 -11.08
C LEU A 2 12.86 13.23 -9.70
N TYR A 3 12.80 14.50 -9.29
CA TYR A 3 12.18 14.88 -8.01
C TYR A 3 10.69 14.55 -7.93
N VAL A 4 9.98 14.62 -9.06
CA VAL A 4 8.55 14.30 -9.13
C VAL A 4 8.35 12.79 -9.05
N GLU A 5 9.17 12.00 -9.76
CA GLU A 5 9.16 10.53 -9.67
C GLU A 5 9.45 10.06 -8.25
N ILE A 6 10.49 10.59 -7.60
CA ILE A 6 10.82 10.27 -6.21
C ILE A 6 9.67 10.67 -5.27
N ALA A 7 9.07 11.85 -5.45
CA ALA A 7 7.94 12.28 -4.64
C ALA A 7 6.74 11.33 -4.81
N ILE A 8 6.43 10.89 -6.03
CA ILE A 8 5.35 9.93 -6.30
C ILE A 8 5.64 8.59 -5.60
N VAL A 9 6.86 8.06 -5.72
CA VAL A 9 7.25 6.80 -5.06
C VAL A 9 7.15 6.91 -3.55
N VAL A 10 7.65 8.01 -2.95
CA VAL A 10 7.56 8.25 -1.51
C VAL A 10 6.10 8.30 -1.06
N VAL A 11 5.23 9.01 -1.78
CA VAL A 11 3.80 9.07 -1.48
C VAL A 11 3.17 7.68 -1.55
N LEU A 12 3.45 6.91 -2.61
CA LEU A 12 2.92 5.55 -2.76
C LEU A 12 3.39 4.62 -1.62
N ILE A 13 4.66 4.71 -1.21
CA ILE A 13 5.19 3.97 -0.06
C ILE A 13 4.45 4.36 1.23
N CYS A 14 4.28 5.66 1.48
CA CYS A 14 3.56 6.16 2.66
C CYS A 14 2.11 5.66 2.67
N VAL A 15 1.40 5.74 1.54
CA VAL A 15 0.02 5.25 1.43
C VAL A 15 -0.05 3.75 1.68
N ASN A 16 0.86 2.96 1.10
CA ASN A 16 0.92 1.52 1.32
C ASN A 16 1.16 1.19 2.80
N GLY A 17 2.13 1.88 3.42
CA GLY A 17 2.45 1.71 4.84
C GLY A 17 1.28 2.06 5.76
N LEU A 18 0.54 3.14 5.46
CA LEU A 18 -0.66 3.52 6.21
C LEU A 18 -1.76 2.47 6.11
N LEU A 19 -2.00 1.93 4.91
CA LEU A 19 -2.97 0.88 4.67
C LEU A 19 -2.61 -0.40 5.43
N SER A 20 -1.37 -0.87 5.29
CA SER A 20 -0.86 -2.07 5.98
C SER A 20 -0.90 -1.92 7.51
N MET A 21 -0.53 -0.74 8.03
CA MET A 21 -0.61 -0.45 9.46
C MET A 21 -2.05 -0.49 9.98
N SER A 22 -3.00 0.01 9.19
CA SER A 22 -4.42 0.00 9.57
C SER A 22 -5.00 -1.40 9.60
N GLU A 23 -4.64 -2.26 8.65
CA GLU A 23 -4.96 -3.68 8.64
C GLU A 23 -4.40 -4.39 9.88
N LEU A 24 -3.09 -4.26 10.13
CA LEU A 24 -2.44 -4.87 11.29
C LEU A 24 -3.00 -4.34 12.62
N ALA A 25 -3.33 -3.05 12.71
CA ALA A 25 -3.93 -2.46 13.90
C ALA A 25 -5.29 -3.09 14.20
N ILE A 26 -6.13 -3.31 13.20
CA ILE A 26 -7.44 -3.96 13.40
C ILE A 26 -7.27 -5.44 13.75
N VAL A 27 -6.41 -6.18 13.04
CA VAL A 27 -6.18 -7.62 13.26
C VAL A 27 -5.55 -7.90 14.64
N SER A 28 -4.66 -7.02 15.12
CA SER A 28 -3.99 -7.17 16.42
C SER A 28 -4.78 -6.60 17.60
N SER A 29 -5.85 -5.84 17.35
CA SER A 29 -6.64 -5.22 18.40
C SER A 29 -7.45 -6.25 19.18
N ARG A 30 -7.25 -6.29 20.51
CA ARG A 30 -8.00 -7.18 21.40
C ARG A 30 -9.37 -6.57 21.73
N PRO A 31 -10.49 -7.29 21.52
CA PRO A 31 -11.84 -6.79 21.82
C PRO A 31 -12.01 -6.30 23.25
N ALA A 32 -11.38 -6.95 24.24
CA ALA A 32 -11.43 -6.55 25.64
C ALA A 32 -10.82 -5.15 25.90
N ARG A 33 -9.71 -4.81 25.22
CA ARG A 33 -9.10 -3.48 25.32
C ARG A 33 -9.97 -2.40 24.67
N LEU A 34 -10.56 -2.73 23.52
CA LEU A 34 -11.48 -1.83 22.82
C LEU A 34 -12.74 -1.53 23.64
N LYS A 35 -13.33 -2.53 24.28
CA LYS A 35 -14.47 -2.34 25.21
C LYS A 35 -14.10 -1.40 26.36
N ALA A 36 -12.96 -1.61 27.01
CA ALA A 36 -12.48 -0.71 28.06
C ALA A 36 -12.22 0.73 27.55
N MET A 37 -11.84 0.92 26.28
CA MET A 37 -11.69 2.25 25.66
C MET A 37 -13.05 2.91 25.38
N ILE A 38 -14.07 2.13 25.01
CA ILE A 38 -15.46 2.60 24.86
C ILE A 38 -15.98 3.09 26.21
N ASP A 39 -15.77 2.31 27.28
CA ASP A 39 -16.19 2.67 28.64
C ASP A 39 -15.52 3.95 29.14
N ARG A 40 -14.30 4.25 28.64
CA ARG A 40 -13.56 5.50 28.91
C ARG A 40 -13.95 6.67 28.01
N GLY A 41 -14.92 6.50 27.12
CA GLY A 41 -15.37 7.55 26.19
C GLY A 41 -14.39 7.87 25.06
N ILE A 42 -13.45 6.98 24.73
CA ILE A 42 -12.52 7.18 23.62
C ILE A 42 -13.30 7.13 22.30
N HIS A 43 -13.31 8.25 21.58
CA HIS A 43 -13.94 8.33 20.27
C HIS A 43 -13.26 7.37 19.28
N GLY A 44 -14.07 6.68 18.48
CA GLY A 44 -13.58 5.71 17.48
C GLY A 44 -13.33 4.30 18.02
N ALA A 45 -13.24 4.07 19.34
CA ALA A 45 -13.08 2.73 19.91
C ALA A 45 -14.25 1.79 19.57
N GLY A 46 -15.49 2.31 19.55
CA GLY A 46 -16.67 1.56 19.12
C GLY A 46 -16.60 1.14 17.65
N ARG A 47 -16.15 2.05 16.78
CA ARG A 47 -15.99 1.77 15.35
C ARG A 47 -14.89 0.74 15.08
N ALA A 48 -13.76 0.84 15.79
CA ALA A 48 -12.68 -0.13 15.71
C ALA A 48 -13.10 -1.51 16.24
N LEU A 49 -13.95 -1.58 17.27
CA LEU A 49 -14.53 -2.82 17.74
C LEU A 49 -15.47 -3.44 16.70
N GLU A 50 -16.35 -2.65 16.08
CA GLU A 50 -17.25 -3.09 15.02
C GLU A 50 -16.47 -3.64 13.82
N LEU A 51 -15.45 -2.89 13.37
CA LEU A 51 -14.54 -3.29 12.28
C LEU A 51 -13.76 -4.56 12.63
N GLY A 52 -13.23 -4.69 13.85
CA GLY A 52 -12.49 -5.87 14.29
C GLY A 52 -13.37 -7.11 14.52
N SER A 53 -14.65 -6.93 14.84
CA SER A 53 -15.62 -8.02 15.00
C SER A 53 -15.98 -8.67 13.67
N ASN A 54 -15.96 -7.89 12.58
CA ASN A 54 -16.27 -8.36 11.24
C ASN A 54 -15.27 -7.77 10.23
N PRO A 55 -14.00 -8.21 10.28
CA PRO A 55 -12.91 -7.54 9.57
C PRO A 55 -12.99 -7.73 8.05
N GLY A 56 -13.80 -8.66 7.55
CA GLY A 56 -13.85 -9.02 6.13
C GLY A 56 -14.04 -7.83 5.20
N LYS A 57 -15.00 -6.92 5.47
CA LYS A 57 -15.24 -5.75 4.62
C LYS A 57 -14.10 -4.73 4.68
N PHE A 58 -13.52 -4.53 5.87
CA PHE A 58 -12.41 -3.60 6.08
C PHE A 58 -11.14 -4.11 5.39
N LEU A 59 -10.77 -5.36 5.66
CA LEU A 59 -9.60 -6.00 5.08
C LEU A 59 -9.68 -6.05 3.55
N SER A 60 -10.83 -6.42 2.98
CA SER A 60 -11.03 -6.36 1.52
C SER A 60 -10.80 -4.96 0.96
N SER A 61 -11.31 -3.92 1.61
CA SER A 61 -11.15 -2.54 1.14
C SER A 61 -9.69 -2.08 1.21
N VAL A 62 -9.01 -2.38 2.31
CA VAL A 62 -7.59 -2.06 2.51
C VAL A 62 -6.72 -2.79 1.49
N GLN A 63 -6.99 -4.08 1.26
CA GLN A 63 -6.23 -4.91 0.33
C GLN A 63 -6.42 -4.49 -1.14
N ILE A 64 -7.64 -4.05 -1.52
CA ILE A 64 -7.86 -3.39 -2.82
C ILE A 64 -7.00 -2.13 -2.92
N GLY A 65 -6.94 -1.32 -1.86
CA GLY A 65 -6.06 -0.15 -1.79
C GLY A 65 -4.58 -0.50 -1.96
N ILE A 66 -4.08 -1.53 -1.27
CA ILE A 66 -2.70 -2.02 -1.39
C ILE A 66 -2.41 -2.46 -2.83
N THR A 67 -3.35 -3.17 -3.45
CA THR A 67 -3.24 -3.65 -4.84
C THR A 67 -3.17 -2.47 -5.81
N LEU A 68 -4.04 -1.47 -5.65
CA LEU A 68 -4.04 -0.25 -6.46
C LEU A 68 -2.71 0.49 -6.36
N VAL A 69 -2.18 0.67 -5.14
CA VAL A 69 -0.87 1.28 -4.92
C VAL A 69 0.25 0.48 -5.58
N GLY A 70 0.19 -0.86 -5.52
CA GLY A 70 1.11 -1.75 -6.20
C GLY A 70 1.09 -1.59 -7.72
N VAL A 71 -0.11 -1.54 -8.33
CA VAL A 71 -0.27 -1.33 -9.78
C VAL A 71 0.26 0.03 -10.20
N LEU A 72 -0.07 1.10 -9.47
CA LEU A 72 0.45 2.45 -9.76
C LEU A 72 1.97 2.49 -9.64
N SER A 73 2.53 1.93 -8.56
CA SER A 73 3.98 1.85 -8.36
C SER A 73 4.66 1.07 -9.47
N GLY A 74 4.07 -0.05 -9.89
CA GLY A 74 4.55 -0.87 -11.00
C GLY A 74 4.48 -0.16 -12.35
N ALA A 75 3.44 0.62 -12.62
CA ALA A 75 3.31 1.39 -13.84
C ALA A 75 4.36 2.52 -13.92
N PHE A 76 4.53 3.28 -12.83
CA PHE A 76 5.51 4.38 -12.76
C PHE A 76 6.96 3.87 -12.78
N SER A 77 7.27 2.85 -11.97
CA SER A 77 8.59 2.22 -11.99
C SER A 77 8.84 1.49 -13.29
N GLY A 78 7.84 0.83 -13.87
CA GLY A 78 7.96 0.05 -15.10
C GLY A 78 8.33 0.89 -16.32
N ALA A 79 7.74 2.09 -16.48
CA ALA A 79 8.14 3.01 -17.54
C ALA A 79 9.62 3.44 -17.39
N THR A 80 10.04 3.75 -16.16
CA THR A 80 11.38 4.29 -15.87
C THR A 80 12.48 3.22 -15.88
N LEU A 81 12.22 2.08 -15.24
CA LEU A 81 13.13 0.91 -15.23
C LEU A 81 13.14 0.23 -16.58
N GLY A 82 12.02 0.18 -17.31
CA GLY A 82 11.94 -0.42 -18.63
C GLY A 82 12.91 0.24 -19.60
N GLU A 83 12.95 1.58 -19.62
CA GLU A 83 13.87 2.33 -20.49
C GLU A 83 15.34 2.13 -20.09
N ARG A 84 15.65 2.18 -18.78
CA ARG A 84 17.01 1.90 -18.27
C ARG A 84 17.46 0.48 -18.58
N LEU A 85 16.57 -0.50 -18.42
CA LEU A 85 16.83 -1.89 -18.70
C LEU A 85 17.05 -2.11 -20.21
N ALA A 86 16.22 -1.50 -21.06
CA ALA A 86 16.39 -1.53 -22.51
C ALA A 86 17.77 -0.99 -22.94
N GLN A 87 18.19 0.16 -22.40
CA GLN A 87 19.51 0.74 -22.65
C GLN A 87 20.65 -0.19 -22.18
N PHE A 88 20.49 -0.81 -21.01
CA PHE A 88 21.47 -1.78 -20.50
C PHE A 88 21.60 -3.01 -21.41
N LEU A 89 20.47 -3.59 -21.84
CA LEU A 89 20.47 -4.74 -22.75
C LEU A 89 21.10 -4.37 -24.10
N ALA A 90 20.76 -3.20 -24.66
CA ALA A 90 21.37 -2.69 -25.88
C ALA A 90 22.89 -2.55 -25.74
N SER A 91 23.37 -2.04 -24.59
CA SER A 91 24.81 -1.92 -24.32
C SER A 91 25.55 -3.27 -24.21
N THR A 92 24.83 -4.35 -23.91
CA THR A 92 25.38 -5.71 -23.81
C THR A 92 25.33 -6.47 -25.15
N GLY A 93 24.94 -5.79 -26.23
CA GLY A 93 24.89 -6.34 -27.59
C GLY A 93 23.59 -7.09 -27.94
N ILE A 94 22.57 -7.00 -27.08
CA ILE A 94 21.23 -7.54 -27.37
C ILE A 94 20.51 -6.56 -28.30
N ARG A 95 19.96 -7.05 -29.42
CA ARG A 95 19.25 -6.22 -30.40
C ARG A 95 18.02 -5.56 -29.77
N GLU A 96 17.79 -4.30 -30.13
CA GLU A 96 16.67 -3.46 -29.67
C GLU A 96 15.28 -3.99 -30.07
N THR A 97 15.22 -4.90 -31.04
CA THR A 97 13.97 -5.48 -31.55
C THR A 97 14.05 -7.00 -31.54
N VAL A 98 13.11 -7.63 -30.84
CA VAL A 98 12.76 -9.04 -31.05
C VAL A 98 11.85 -9.08 -32.27
N ALA A 99 12.43 -9.28 -33.45
CA ALA A 99 11.71 -9.58 -34.69
C ALA A 99 12.08 -11.00 -35.13
#